data_AF-A0A961BIR9-F1
#
_entry.id   AF-A0A961BIR9-F1
#
_cell.length_a   1.000
_cell.length_b   1.000
_cell.length_c   1.000
_cell.angle_alpha   90.00
_cell.angle_beta   90.00
_cell.angle_gamma   90.00
#
_symmetry.space_group_name_H-M   'P 1'
#
loop_
_entity.id
_entity.type
_entity.pdbx_description
1 polymer ?
#
loop_
_entity_poly.entity_id
_entity_poly.type
_entity_poly.pdbx_seq_one_letter_code
_entity_poly.pdbx_strand_id
1 'polypeptide(L)'
;MTWPRVFFLLLLLVIPASLFFWWSEARREASRPPGTVASRGGEAFDLVLTRPDLHFSQADPSWGPLMLGGTRETIRSVGCTLCCTAMALRHFGIDTDPGRLNAALASSGGFTPQGWLVWGGLEQVSGNRVKVSVHRQPDLAELDAHLRRGDLVTVKFFLPLGIPHWVLVVGKRGQDYLIQDPASRSADLIVLADRTPAIHSMRAISGTGGANPSSPVSGVTALRD
;
A
#
# COMPACT_ATOMS: atom_id res chain seq x y z
N MET A 1 18.32 50.89 3.95
CA MET A 1 18.51 49.66 3.17
C MET A 1 17.49 49.64 2.05
N THR A 2 17.93 49.80 0.80
CA THR A 2 17.04 49.93 -0.36
C THR A 2 16.47 48.56 -0.75
N TRP A 3 15.15 48.43 -0.68
CA TRP A 3 14.31 47.28 -1.06
C TRP A 3 14.75 46.47 -2.32
N PRO A 4 15.32 47.08 -3.40
CA PRO A 4 15.70 46.32 -4.59
C PRO A 4 16.81 45.29 -4.37
N ARG A 5 17.72 45.52 -3.42
CA ARG A 5 18.89 44.63 -3.20
C ARG A 5 18.54 43.32 -2.47
N VAL A 6 17.51 43.34 -1.63
CA VAL A 6 17.03 42.13 -0.94
C VAL A 6 16.27 41.21 -1.91
N PHE A 7 15.55 41.78 -2.86
CA PHE A 7 14.79 41.04 -3.88
C PHE A 7 15.71 40.27 -4.85
N PHE A 8 16.82 40.89 -5.29
CA PHE A 8 17.81 40.24 -6.16
C PHE A 8 18.58 39.10 -5.46
N LEU A 9 18.86 39.22 -4.17
CA LEU A 9 19.55 38.17 -3.40
C LEU A 9 18.65 36.96 -3.11
N LEU A 10 17.33 37.16 -2.91
CA LEU A 10 16.36 36.06 -2.79
C LEU A 10 16.20 35.30 -4.12
N LEU A 11 16.18 36.00 -5.26
CA LEU A 11 16.12 35.36 -6.58
C LEU A 11 17.34 34.48 -6.89
N LEU A 12 18.53 34.90 -6.44
CA LEU A 12 19.80 34.18 -6.61
C LEU A 12 19.91 32.90 -5.78
N LEU A 13 19.10 32.71 -4.74
CA LEU A 13 19.05 31.47 -3.94
C LEU A 13 17.93 30.52 -4.38
N VAL A 14 16.79 31.07 -4.85
CA VAL A 14 15.64 30.27 -5.29
C VAL A 14 15.92 29.54 -6.61
N ILE A 15 16.63 30.18 -7.55
CA ILE A 15 16.94 29.55 -8.85
C ILE A 15 17.88 28.35 -8.69
N PRO A 16 19.02 28.42 -7.96
CA PRO A 16 19.87 27.24 -7.73
C PRO A 16 19.18 26.14 -6.92
N ALA A 17 18.33 26.49 -5.95
CA ALA A 17 17.58 25.52 -5.17
C ALA A 17 16.53 24.77 -6.03
N SER A 18 15.81 25.49 -6.89
CA SER A 18 14.86 24.90 -7.83
C SER A 18 15.55 24.01 -8.87
N LEU A 19 16.69 24.44 -9.42
CA LEU A 19 17.51 23.65 -10.34
C LEU A 19 18.10 22.41 -9.66
N PHE A 20 18.58 22.53 -8.42
CA PHE A 20 19.08 21.40 -7.64
C PHE A 20 17.97 20.41 -7.31
N PHE A 21 16.78 20.90 -6.92
CA PHE A 21 15.59 20.07 -6.69
C PHE A 21 15.20 19.32 -7.96
N TRP A 22 15.07 20.03 -9.09
CA TRP A 22 14.71 19.44 -10.37
C TRP A 22 15.74 18.42 -10.86
N TRP A 23 17.03 18.73 -10.72
CA TRP A 23 18.12 17.80 -11.04
C TRP A 23 18.16 16.59 -10.10
N SER A 24 17.86 16.78 -8.81
CA SER A 24 17.77 15.68 -7.86
C SER A 24 16.61 14.74 -8.18
N GLU A 25 15.46 15.29 -8.58
CA GLU A 25 14.28 14.51 -8.96
C GLU A 25 14.51 13.78 -10.28
N ALA A 26 15.07 14.46 -11.28
CA ALA A 26 15.44 13.85 -12.56
C ALA A 26 16.45 12.70 -12.37
N ARG A 27 17.40 12.83 -11.43
CA ARG A 27 18.32 11.72 -11.12
C ARG A 27 17.64 10.59 -10.36
N ARG A 28 16.69 10.87 -9.46
CA ARG A 28 15.89 9.82 -8.79
C ARG A 28 15.06 9.04 -9.79
N GLU A 29 14.44 9.72 -10.75
CA GLU A 29 13.73 9.11 -11.88
C GLU A 29 14.66 8.20 -12.70
N ALA A 30 15.80 8.74 -13.12
CA ALA A 30 16.75 8.02 -13.97
C ALA A 30 17.45 6.82 -13.28
N SER A 31 17.44 6.75 -11.96
CA SER A 31 18.07 5.66 -11.18
C SER A 31 17.06 4.60 -10.69
N ARG A 32 15.78 4.68 -11.08
CA ARG A 32 14.80 3.65 -10.71
C ARG A 32 15.06 2.32 -11.41
N PRO A 33 14.88 1.18 -10.71
CA PRO A 33 14.96 -0.11 -11.35
C PRO A 33 13.95 -0.22 -12.52
N PRO A 34 14.31 -0.85 -13.64
CA PRO A 34 13.39 -1.04 -14.76
C PRO A 34 12.08 -1.72 -14.35
N GLY A 35 10.96 -1.24 -14.88
CA GLY A 35 9.63 -1.80 -14.59
C GLY A 35 9.06 -1.42 -13.22
N THR A 36 9.59 -0.37 -12.59
CA THR A 36 9.05 0.21 -11.35
C THR A 36 8.43 1.58 -11.61
N VAL A 37 7.58 2.03 -10.69
CA VAL A 37 7.04 3.40 -10.67
C VAL A 37 7.36 4.08 -9.34
N ALA A 38 7.31 5.41 -9.30
CA ALA A 38 7.50 6.17 -8.08
C ALA A 38 6.48 5.78 -6.99
N SER A 39 6.87 5.88 -5.72
CA SER A 39 5.98 5.68 -4.56
C SER A 39 5.12 6.90 -4.20
N ARG A 40 5.21 7.96 -5.02
CA ARG A 40 4.48 9.22 -4.94
C ARG A 40 4.17 9.68 -6.37
N GLY A 41 3.07 10.39 -6.58
CA GLY A 41 2.74 10.97 -7.89
C GLY A 41 1.33 10.65 -8.31
N GLY A 42 1.11 10.46 -9.61
CA GLY A 42 -0.24 10.33 -10.17
C GLY A 42 -1.05 11.62 -10.03
N GLU A 43 -2.37 11.51 -10.19
CA GLU A 43 -3.29 12.63 -10.03
C GLU A 43 -3.49 12.98 -8.56
N ALA A 44 -3.59 14.26 -8.23
CA ALA A 44 -3.74 14.69 -6.84
C ALA A 44 -5.20 14.53 -6.36
N PHE A 45 -5.41 13.84 -5.24
CA PHE A 45 -6.70 13.76 -4.54
C PHE A 45 -6.53 13.31 -3.10
N ASP A 46 -7.55 13.59 -2.29
CA ASP A 46 -7.61 13.19 -0.88
C ASP A 46 -8.68 12.12 -0.69
N LEU A 47 -8.27 10.96 -0.18
CA LEU A 47 -9.14 9.82 0.07
C LEU A 47 -8.54 8.91 1.15
N VAL A 48 -9.35 8.43 2.08
CA VAL A 48 -8.98 7.36 3.02
C VAL A 48 -10.11 6.33 3.04
N LEU A 49 -9.77 5.09 2.72
CA LEU A 49 -10.71 3.96 2.59
C LEU A 49 -10.70 3.03 3.82
N THR A 50 -9.66 3.08 4.65
CA THR A 50 -9.53 2.19 5.81
C THR A 50 -10.01 2.84 7.11
N ARG A 51 -10.14 2.01 8.14
CA ARG A 51 -10.40 2.39 9.53
C ARG A 51 -9.35 1.72 10.44
N PRO A 52 -9.00 2.29 11.59
CA PRO A 52 -7.97 1.72 12.47
C PRO A 52 -8.24 0.28 12.91
N ASP A 53 -9.51 -0.10 13.11
CA ASP A 53 -9.94 -1.45 13.51
C ASP A 53 -9.72 -2.52 12.43
N LEU A 54 -9.39 -2.12 11.20
CA LEU A 54 -9.06 -3.02 10.11
C LEU A 54 -7.58 -3.38 10.06
N HIS A 55 -6.71 -2.70 10.83
CA HIS A 55 -5.28 -2.98 10.81
C HIS A 55 -4.97 -4.36 11.40
N PHE A 56 -4.13 -5.11 10.69
CA PHE A 56 -3.56 -6.36 11.17
C PHE A 56 -2.04 -6.35 11.10
N SER A 57 -1.41 -6.34 12.28
CA SER A 57 0.04 -6.52 12.39
C SER A 57 0.43 -7.97 12.19
N GLN A 58 1.41 -8.28 11.36
CA GLN A 58 1.95 -9.63 11.22
C GLN A 58 2.63 -10.12 12.52
N ALA A 59 3.01 -9.19 13.41
CA ALA A 59 3.64 -9.49 14.69
C ALA A 59 2.65 -9.68 15.86
N ASP A 60 1.34 -9.67 15.60
CA ASP A 60 0.30 -9.93 16.61
C ASP A 60 0.51 -11.31 17.26
N PRO A 61 0.34 -11.44 18.59
CA PRO A 61 0.51 -12.72 19.28
C PRO A 61 -0.50 -13.80 18.88
N SER A 62 -1.69 -13.42 18.38
CA SER A 62 -2.79 -14.34 18.07
C SER A 62 -2.53 -15.18 16.82
N TRP A 63 -1.87 -14.59 15.81
CA TRP A 63 -1.55 -15.27 14.55
C TRP A 63 -0.07 -15.25 14.19
N GLY A 64 0.71 -14.29 14.67
CA GLY A 64 2.13 -14.15 14.34
C GLY A 64 2.97 -15.42 14.55
N PRO A 65 2.77 -16.21 15.63
CA PRO A 65 3.48 -17.48 15.82
C PRO A 65 3.06 -18.63 14.88
N LEU A 66 1.92 -18.52 14.18
CA LEU A 66 1.42 -19.59 13.31
C LEU A 66 2.31 -19.74 12.07
N MET A 67 2.43 -20.96 11.56
CA MET A 67 3.15 -21.25 10.32
C MET A 67 2.35 -20.75 9.10
N LEU A 68 3.00 -20.03 8.19
CA LEU A 68 2.37 -19.52 6.97
C LEU A 68 2.19 -20.65 5.95
N GLY A 69 0.96 -20.91 5.51
CA GLY A 69 0.66 -21.77 4.35
C GLY A 69 1.24 -23.20 4.41
N GLY A 70 1.49 -23.73 5.62
CA GLY A 70 2.13 -25.04 5.81
C GLY A 70 3.66 -25.04 5.63
N THR A 71 4.29 -23.89 5.45
CA THR A 71 5.75 -23.73 5.45
C THR A 71 6.34 -23.83 6.87
N ARG A 72 7.67 -23.72 6.99
CA ARG A 72 8.36 -23.59 8.29
C ARG A 72 8.53 -22.14 8.75
N GLU A 73 8.03 -21.18 7.98
CA GLU A 73 8.12 -19.77 8.32
C GLU A 73 6.87 -19.29 9.03
N THR A 74 7.04 -18.37 9.96
CA THR A 74 5.93 -17.81 10.74
C THR A 74 5.22 -16.68 9.98
N ILE A 75 3.95 -16.43 10.28
CA ILE A 75 3.26 -15.22 9.83
C ILE A 75 4.02 -13.97 10.28
N ARG A 76 4.62 -13.98 11.48
CA ARG A 76 5.46 -12.88 11.96
C ARG A 76 6.64 -12.57 11.06
N SER A 77 7.30 -13.58 10.50
CA SER A 77 8.51 -13.39 9.69
C SER A 77 8.19 -12.99 8.26
N VAL A 78 7.16 -13.59 7.65
CA VAL A 78 6.91 -13.46 6.19
C VAL A 78 5.45 -13.25 5.80
N GLY A 79 4.57 -12.94 6.76
CA GLY A 79 3.13 -12.83 6.56
C GLY A 79 2.63 -11.48 6.04
N CYS A 80 3.49 -10.61 5.49
CA CYS A 80 3.11 -9.26 5.06
C CYS A 80 1.95 -9.28 4.04
N THR A 81 2.06 -10.12 3.00
CA THR A 81 1.01 -10.27 1.97
C THR A 81 -0.30 -10.79 2.55
N LEU A 82 -0.22 -11.82 3.42
CA LEU A 82 -1.39 -12.42 4.07
C LEU A 82 -2.13 -11.40 4.95
N CYS A 83 -1.39 -10.60 5.71
CA CYS A 83 -2.01 -9.58 6.56
C CYS A 83 -2.64 -8.47 5.71
N CYS A 84 -1.95 -8.00 4.65
CA CYS A 84 -2.52 -7.04 3.71
C CYS A 84 -3.85 -7.52 3.10
N THR A 85 -3.90 -8.78 2.67
CA THR A 85 -5.10 -9.33 2.05
C THR A 85 -6.20 -9.56 3.10
N ALA A 86 -5.88 -9.99 4.32
CA ALA A 86 -6.85 -10.07 5.42
C ALA A 86 -7.49 -8.72 5.75
N MET A 87 -6.69 -7.64 5.80
CA MET A 87 -7.19 -6.27 5.98
C MET A 87 -8.15 -5.88 4.83
N ALA A 88 -7.77 -6.19 3.59
CA ALA A 88 -8.60 -5.91 2.42
C ALA A 88 -9.91 -6.71 2.40
N LEU A 89 -9.88 -8.00 2.77
CA LEU A 89 -11.09 -8.81 2.87
C LEU A 89 -12.05 -8.25 3.93
N ARG A 90 -11.54 -7.83 5.09
CA ARG A 90 -12.37 -7.17 6.12
C ARG A 90 -12.97 -5.85 5.65
N HIS A 91 -12.22 -5.05 4.88
CA HIS A 91 -12.75 -3.83 4.28
C HIS A 91 -14.01 -4.12 3.43
N PHE A 92 -14.03 -5.23 2.70
CA PHE A 92 -15.19 -5.69 1.92
C PHE A 92 -16.21 -6.54 2.72
N GLY A 93 -16.20 -6.46 4.05
CA GLY A 93 -17.19 -7.12 4.91
C GLY A 93 -17.03 -8.64 5.02
N ILE A 94 -15.84 -9.17 4.75
CA ILE A 94 -15.51 -10.57 5.03
C ILE A 94 -14.92 -10.65 6.43
N ASP A 95 -15.66 -11.25 7.37
CA ASP A 95 -15.14 -11.47 8.72
C ASP A 95 -14.03 -12.53 8.70
N THR A 96 -12.79 -12.06 8.79
CA THR A 96 -11.60 -12.90 8.87
C THR A 96 -10.50 -12.15 9.62
N ASP A 97 -9.43 -12.86 9.95
CA ASP A 97 -8.16 -12.32 10.44
C ASP A 97 -7.01 -13.08 9.77
N PRO A 98 -5.73 -12.68 9.95
CA PRO A 98 -4.63 -13.38 9.29
C PRO A 98 -4.54 -14.86 9.64
N GLY A 99 -4.87 -15.26 10.88
CA GLY A 99 -4.88 -16.66 11.29
C GLY A 99 -5.97 -17.47 10.59
N ARG A 100 -7.20 -16.97 10.60
CA ARG A 100 -8.36 -17.59 9.90
C ARG A 100 -8.14 -17.65 8.39
N LEU A 101 -7.64 -16.56 7.79
CA LEU A 101 -7.33 -16.52 6.36
C LEU A 101 -6.20 -17.49 5.99
N ASN A 102 -5.15 -17.58 6.81
CA ASN A 102 -4.06 -18.53 6.61
C ASN A 102 -4.57 -19.96 6.56
N ALA A 103 -5.40 -20.36 7.54
CA ALA A 103 -5.98 -21.70 7.59
C ALA A 103 -6.87 -21.99 6.37
N ALA A 104 -7.74 -21.04 6.00
CA ALA A 104 -8.63 -21.18 4.84
C ALA A 104 -7.83 -21.36 3.54
N LEU A 105 -6.85 -20.48 3.28
CA LEU A 105 -6.00 -20.58 2.08
C LEU A 105 -5.15 -21.85 2.08
N ALA A 106 -4.58 -22.26 3.22
CA ALA A 106 -3.81 -23.49 3.31
C ALA A 106 -4.66 -24.73 2.93
N SER A 107 -5.93 -24.76 3.35
CA SER A 107 -6.84 -25.86 3.04
C SER A 107 -7.32 -25.90 1.58
N SER A 108 -7.23 -24.78 0.85
CA SER A 108 -7.77 -24.65 -0.51
C SER A 108 -6.69 -24.52 -1.60
N GLY A 109 -5.43 -24.77 -1.28
CA GLY A 109 -4.31 -24.59 -2.22
C GLY A 109 -3.99 -23.12 -2.52
N GLY A 110 -4.33 -22.22 -1.60
CA GLY A 110 -4.09 -20.77 -1.67
C GLY A 110 -2.64 -20.34 -1.48
N PHE A 111 -1.69 -21.27 -1.41
CA PHE A 111 -0.27 -21.01 -1.32
C PHE A 111 0.54 -21.90 -2.27
N THR A 112 1.66 -21.36 -2.79
CA THR A 112 2.69 -22.17 -3.44
C THR A 112 3.48 -22.98 -2.39
N PRO A 113 4.30 -23.97 -2.80
CA PRO A 113 5.18 -24.69 -1.87
C PRO A 113 6.16 -23.78 -1.08
N GLN A 114 6.45 -22.59 -1.60
CA GLN A 114 7.29 -21.58 -0.97
C GLN A 114 6.49 -20.62 -0.05
N GLY A 115 5.20 -20.87 0.16
CA GLY A 115 4.34 -20.03 1.00
C GLY A 115 3.87 -18.74 0.33
N TRP A 116 4.04 -18.60 -0.98
CA TRP A 116 3.55 -17.40 -1.68
C TRP A 116 2.05 -17.51 -1.92
N LEU A 117 1.34 -16.43 -1.62
CA LEU A 117 -0.10 -16.39 -1.80
C LEU A 117 -0.47 -16.56 -3.29
N VAL A 118 -1.37 -17.51 -3.56
CA VAL A 118 -1.99 -17.71 -4.86
C VAL A 118 -3.20 -16.78 -4.95
N TRP A 119 -3.11 -15.72 -5.75
CA TRP A 119 -4.09 -14.63 -5.78
C TRP A 119 -5.54 -15.09 -6.04
N GLY A 120 -5.75 -16.05 -6.93
CA GLY A 120 -7.08 -16.62 -7.19
C GLY A 120 -7.69 -17.34 -5.97
N GLY A 121 -6.85 -17.79 -5.03
CA GLY A 121 -7.31 -18.36 -3.77
C GLY A 121 -8.09 -17.36 -2.91
N LEU A 122 -7.79 -16.05 -3.00
CA LEU A 122 -8.56 -15.02 -2.28
C LEU A 122 -10.00 -14.91 -2.77
N GLU A 123 -10.21 -14.99 -4.09
CA GLU A 123 -11.55 -14.97 -4.66
C GLU A 123 -12.35 -16.18 -4.17
N GLN A 124 -11.74 -17.36 -4.19
CA GLN A 124 -12.36 -18.60 -3.70
C GLN A 124 -12.74 -18.53 -2.21
N VAL A 125 -11.81 -18.19 -1.32
CA VAL A 125 -12.09 -18.16 0.13
C VAL A 125 -13.05 -17.02 0.52
N SER A 126 -13.18 -15.99 -0.33
CA SER A 126 -14.17 -14.94 -0.14
C SER A 126 -15.59 -15.32 -0.57
N GLY A 127 -15.76 -16.45 -1.25
CA GLY A 127 -17.02 -16.80 -1.92
C GLY A 127 -17.30 -15.90 -3.12
N ASN A 128 -16.26 -15.50 -3.87
CA ASN A 128 -16.30 -14.54 -4.98
C ASN A 128 -16.88 -13.16 -4.60
N ARG A 129 -16.77 -12.78 -3.32
CA ARG A 129 -17.14 -11.43 -2.85
C ARG A 129 -16.06 -10.39 -3.13
N VAL A 130 -14.85 -10.83 -3.44
CA VAL A 130 -13.79 -9.97 -3.98
C VAL A 130 -13.26 -10.50 -5.29
N LYS A 131 -12.63 -9.61 -6.06
CA LYS A 131 -11.87 -9.89 -7.27
C LYS A 131 -10.45 -9.32 -7.15
N VAL A 132 -9.46 -10.04 -7.66
CA VAL A 132 -8.05 -9.62 -7.63
C VAL A 132 -7.56 -9.28 -9.03
N SER A 133 -7.20 -8.01 -9.23
CA SER A 133 -6.58 -7.55 -10.48
C SER A 133 -5.06 -7.60 -10.38
N VAL A 134 -4.47 -8.47 -11.21
CA VAL A 134 -3.02 -8.69 -11.30
C VAL A 134 -2.44 -7.83 -12.43
N HIS A 135 -1.73 -6.76 -12.07
CA HIS A 135 -1.09 -5.88 -13.04
C HIS A 135 0.29 -6.41 -13.47
N ARG A 136 0.59 -6.37 -14.77
CA ARG A 136 1.88 -6.83 -15.33
C ARG A 136 3.04 -5.96 -14.85
N GLN A 137 2.82 -4.66 -14.80
CA GLN A 137 3.72 -3.66 -14.23
C GLN A 137 2.91 -2.73 -13.34
N PRO A 138 3.51 -2.14 -12.29
CA PRO A 138 2.81 -1.13 -11.51
C PRO A 138 2.59 0.12 -12.36
N ASP A 139 1.45 0.77 -12.16
CA ASP A 139 1.05 1.97 -12.89
C ASP A 139 0.29 2.90 -11.93
N LEU A 140 0.66 4.18 -11.91
CA LEU A 140 0.07 5.14 -10.97
C LEU A 140 -1.34 5.56 -11.36
N ALA A 141 -1.67 5.61 -12.66
CA ALA A 141 -3.01 5.94 -13.11
C ALA A 141 -3.99 4.81 -12.77
N GLU A 142 -3.59 3.56 -12.94
CA GLU A 142 -4.37 2.39 -12.51
C GLU A 142 -4.53 2.36 -10.98
N LEU A 143 -3.47 2.64 -10.23
CA LEU A 143 -3.53 2.69 -8.77
C LEU A 143 -4.49 3.79 -8.29
N ASP A 144 -4.44 4.97 -8.90
CA ASP A 144 -5.39 6.07 -8.65
C ASP A 144 -6.82 5.69 -9.00
N ALA A 145 -7.03 5.05 -10.15
CA ALA A 145 -8.34 4.59 -10.59
C ALA A 145 -8.94 3.54 -9.65
N HIS A 146 -8.11 2.61 -9.16
CA HIS A 146 -8.51 1.63 -8.15
C HIS A 146 -8.97 2.31 -6.86
N LEU A 147 -8.16 3.21 -6.30
CA LEU A 147 -8.51 3.91 -5.06
C LEU A 147 -9.82 4.71 -5.21
N ARG A 148 -10.03 5.40 -6.33
CA ARG A 148 -11.27 6.15 -6.58
C ARG A 148 -12.51 5.29 -6.69
N ARG A 149 -12.36 4.04 -7.14
CA ARG A 149 -13.43 3.05 -7.14
C ARG A 149 -13.60 2.37 -5.79
N GLY A 150 -12.90 2.79 -4.73
CA GLY A 150 -12.97 2.15 -3.41
C GLY A 150 -12.21 0.82 -3.34
N ASP A 151 -11.43 0.48 -4.37
CA ASP A 151 -10.57 -0.70 -4.33
C ASP A 151 -9.38 -0.44 -3.40
N LEU A 152 -8.86 -1.50 -2.79
CA LEU A 152 -7.61 -1.45 -2.03
C LEU A 152 -6.49 -2.08 -2.84
N VAL A 153 -5.27 -1.54 -2.72
CA VAL A 153 -4.15 -1.96 -3.57
C VAL A 153 -2.98 -2.42 -2.70
N THR A 154 -2.60 -3.69 -2.83
CA THR A 154 -1.34 -4.17 -2.26
C THR A 154 -0.20 -3.83 -3.19
N VAL A 155 0.88 -3.26 -2.65
CA VAL A 155 2.08 -2.91 -3.44
C VAL A 155 3.30 -3.60 -2.87
N LYS A 156 4.20 -4.01 -3.77
CA LYS A 156 5.47 -4.65 -3.42
C LYS A 156 6.62 -3.67 -3.59
N PHE A 157 7.53 -3.69 -2.63
CA PHE A 157 8.88 -3.13 -2.77
C PHE A 157 9.88 -4.03 -2.04
N PHE A 158 11.15 -3.64 -2.05
CA PHE A 158 12.21 -4.37 -1.38
C PHE A 158 12.76 -3.54 -0.22
N LEU A 159 12.82 -4.16 0.95
CA LEU A 159 13.55 -3.65 2.11
C LEU A 159 15.06 -3.81 1.89
N PRO A 160 15.91 -3.23 2.76
CA PRO A 160 17.35 -3.51 2.73
C PRO A 160 17.62 -5.01 2.65
N LEU A 161 18.72 -5.38 1.97
CA LEU A 161 19.10 -6.76 1.66
C LEU A 161 18.16 -7.50 0.68
N GLY A 162 17.28 -6.79 -0.04
CA GLY A 162 16.46 -7.37 -1.10
C GLY A 162 15.30 -8.22 -0.59
N ILE A 163 14.87 -7.99 0.65
CA ILE A 163 13.74 -8.71 1.26
C ILE A 163 12.43 -8.17 0.66
N PRO A 164 11.60 -8.99 0.00
CA PRO A 164 10.34 -8.53 -0.55
C PRO A 164 9.38 -8.15 0.59
N HIS A 165 8.75 -6.99 0.48
CA HIS A 165 7.75 -6.51 1.44
C HIS A 165 6.50 -6.03 0.71
N TRP A 166 5.35 -6.38 1.26
CA TRP A 166 4.05 -5.97 0.76
C TRP A 166 3.33 -5.11 1.79
N VAL A 167 2.76 -4.01 1.34
CA VAL A 167 1.93 -3.11 2.16
C VAL A 167 0.61 -2.85 1.45
N LEU A 168 -0.40 -2.44 2.22
CA LEU A 168 -1.71 -2.13 1.70
C LEU A 168 -1.86 -0.61 1.53
N VAL A 169 -2.03 -0.15 0.30
CA VAL A 169 -2.42 1.23 -0.01
C VAL A 169 -3.92 1.35 0.24
N VAL A 170 -4.26 2.30 1.12
CA VAL A 170 -5.60 2.51 1.67
C VAL A 170 -6.13 3.91 1.40
N GLY A 171 -5.41 4.72 0.64
CA GLY A 171 -5.79 6.09 0.38
C GLY A 171 -4.68 6.92 -0.22
N LYS A 172 -4.95 8.21 -0.33
CA LYS A 172 -4.05 9.21 -0.87
C LYS A 172 -4.32 10.56 -0.21
N ARG A 173 -3.28 11.38 -0.07
CA ARG A 173 -3.37 12.79 0.30
C ARG A 173 -2.56 13.60 -0.69
N GLY A 174 -3.20 14.41 -1.52
CA GLY A 174 -2.59 15.02 -2.69
C GLY A 174 -1.94 13.96 -3.57
N GLN A 175 -0.61 13.94 -3.63
CA GLN A 175 0.17 12.96 -4.40
C GLN A 175 0.78 11.84 -3.53
N ASP A 176 0.59 11.90 -2.22
CA ASP A 176 1.17 10.96 -1.26
C ASP A 176 0.21 9.79 -1.01
N TYR A 177 0.62 8.58 -1.38
CA TYR A 177 -0.15 7.37 -1.08
C TYR A 177 -0.04 7.02 0.41
N LEU A 178 -1.18 6.70 1.00
CA LEU A 178 -1.31 6.32 2.41
C LEU A 178 -1.40 4.80 2.52
N ILE A 179 -0.63 4.22 3.43
CA ILE A 179 -0.56 2.76 3.62
C ILE A 179 -0.89 2.34 5.05
N GLN A 180 -1.43 1.13 5.16
CA GLN A 180 -1.35 0.29 6.36
C GLN A 180 -0.26 -0.75 6.15
N ASP A 181 0.81 -0.65 6.94
CA ASP A 181 1.95 -1.55 6.88
C ASP A 181 1.78 -2.71 7.89
N PRO A 182 1.70 -3.98 7.44
CA PRO A 182 1.55 -5.11 8.36
C PRO A 182 2.79 -5.34 9.24
N ALA A 183 3.96 -4.81 8.88
CA ALA A 183 5.14 -4.86 9.76
C ALA A 183 5.03 -3.87 10.94
N SER A 184 4.15 -2.87 10.85
CA SER A 184 3.84 -1.96 11.95
C SER A 184 2.98 -2.66 13.01
N ARG A 185 3.18 -2.28 14.27
CA ARG A 185 2.25 -2.61 15.37
C ARG A 185 1.18 -1.53 15.58
N SER A 186 1.37 -0.36 15.00
CA SER A 186 0.39 0.74 15.02
C SER A 186 -0.48 0.68 13.77
N ALA A 187 -1.76 1.04 13.94
CA ALA A 187 -2.74 1.20 12.88
C ALA A 187 -2.62 2.55 12.14
N ASP A 188 -1.68 3.41 12.56
CA ASP A 188 -1.44 4.72 11.94
C ASP A 188 -1.11 4.58 10.45
N LEU A 189 -1.63 5.54 9.68
CA LEU A 189 -1.34 5.62 8.25
C LEU A 189 0.06 6.16 8.04
N ILE A 190 0.83 5.49 7.18
CA ILE A 190 2.18 5.88 6.80
C ILE A 190 2.16 6.39 5.36
N VAL A 191 2.97 7.39 5.04
CA VAL A 191 3.19 7.80 3.65
C VAL A 191 4.10 6.77 2.98
N LEU A 192 3.67 6.19 1.85
CA LEU A 192 4.42 5.13 1.16
C LEU A 192 5.84 5.57 0.77
N ALA A 193 6.00 6.85 0.40
CA ALA A 193 7.29 7.43 0.03
C ALA A 193 8.31 7.43 1.18
N ASP A 194 7.86 7.38 2.44
CA ASP A 194 8.73 7.29 3.62
C ASP A 194 9.28 5.85 3.82
N ARG A 195 8.70 4.86 3.14
CA ARG A 195 9.12 3.45 3.19
C ARG A 195 9.97 3.04 2.01
N THR A 196 9.68 3.58 0.83
CA THR A 196 10.35 3.19 -0.40
C THR A 196 10.26 4.32 -1.42
N PRO A 197 11.27 4.52 -2.29
CA PRO A 197 11.16 5.44 -3.43
C PRO A 197 10.41 4.82 -4.63
N ALA A 198 10.20 3.50 -4.65
CA ALA A 198 9.70 2.81 -5.83
C ALA A 198 8.79 1.61 -5.52
N ILE A 199 7.72 1.49 -6.30
CA ILE A 199 6.79 0.36 -6.33
C ILE A 199 7.25 -0.60 -7.44
N HIS A 200 7.38 -1.88 -7.10
CA HIS A 200 7.84 -2.94 -8.00
C HIS A 200 6.71 -3.82 -8.52
N SER A 201 5.57 -3.85 -7.83
CA SER A 201 4.39 -4.60 -8.26
C SER A 201 3.16 -4.08 -7.53
N MET A 202 1.98 -4.28 -8.12
CA MET A 202 0.71 -3.99 -7.46
C MET A 202 -0.34 -5.06 -7.75
N ARG A 203 -1.22 -5.30 -6.78
CA ARG A 203 -2.44 -6.11 -6.94
C ARG A 203 -3.58 -5.36 -6.30
N ALA A 204 -4.62 -5.12 -7.08
CA ALA A 204 -5.82 -4.48 -6.55
C ALA A 204 -6.85 -5.52 -6.14
N ILE A 205 -7.57 -5.23 -5.08
CA ILE A 205 -8.60 -6.07 -4.49
C ILE A 205 -9.88 -5.23 -4.50
N SER A 206 -10.89 -5.72 -5.21
CA SER A 206 -12.17 -5.05 -5.44
C SER A 206 -13.31 -5.87 -4.85
N GLY A 207 -14.31 -5.23 -4.25
CA GLY A 207 -15.57 -5.89 -3.87
C GLY A 207 -16.44 -6.17 -5.10
N THR A 208 -17.15 -7.31 -5.12
CA THR A 208 -18.01 -7.70 -6.26
C THR A 208 -19.49 -7.31 -6.09
N GLY A 209 -19.95 -7.04 -4.87
CA GLY A 209 -21.26 -6.47 -4.61
C GLY A 209 -21.21 -4.95 -4.70
N GLY A 210 -22.06 -4.34 -5.52
CA GLY A 210 -22.12 -2.88 -5.76
C GLY A 210 -22.36 -1.99 -4.53
N ALA A 211 -22.40 -2.56 -3.32
CA ALA A 211 -22.16 -1.85 -2.08
C ALA A 211 -20.65 -1.90 -1.77
N ASN A 212 -19.88 -1.06 -2.47
CA ASN A 212 -18.76 -0.44 -1.78
C ASN A 212 -19.33 0.16 -0.49
N PRO A 213 -18.66 0.04 0.67
CA PRO A 213 -18.99 0.88 1.81
C PRO A 213 -18.84 2.33 1.34
N SER A 214 -19.96 2.88 0.88
CA SER A 214 -20.13 4.23 0.40
C SER A 214 -20.14 5.06 1.66
N SER A 215 -18.94 5.51 2.02
CA SER A 215 -18.65 6.90 2.32
C SER A 215 -17.15 6.99 2.60
N PRO A 216 -16.40 7.94 1.98
CA PRO A 216 -15.18 8.39 2.62
C PRO A 216 -15.51 8.71 4.07
N VAL A 217 -14.65 8.29 5.01
CA VAL A 217 -14.84 8.61 6.43
C VAL A 217 -14.99 10.13 6.53
N SER A 218 -16.23 10.60 6.67
CA SER A 218 -16.55 11.99 6.93
C SER A 218 -16.13 12.23 8.37
N GLY A 219 -14.87 12.61 8.55
CA GLY A 219 -14.27 12.66 9.88
C GLY A 219 -12.78 12.97 9.95
N VAL A 220 -12.05 13.14 8.83
CA VAL A 220 -10.78 13.85 8.88
C VAL A 220 -11.08 15.30 8.51
N THR A 221 -11.49 16.06 9.52
CA THR A 221 -11.46 17.52 9.50
C THR A 221 -10.15 17.94 8.87
N ALA A 222 -10.23 18.81 7.86
CA ALA A 222 -9.09 19.52 7.34
C ALA A 222 -8.23 19.98 8.53
N LEU A 223 -7.02 19.43 8.66
CA LEU A 223 -6.00 20.05 9.48
C LEU A 223 -5.61 21.34 8.76
N ARG A 224 -6.42 22.37 9.00
CA ARG A 224 -6.07 23.77 8.85
C ARG A 224 -5.39 24.16 10.15
N ASP A 225 -4.06 24.21 10.12
CA ASP A 225 -3.24 25.42 10.28
C ASP A 225 -1.76 25.02 10.35
#